data_AF-A0A1G3VXE0-F1
#
_entry.id   AF-A0A1G3VXE0-F1
#
_cell.length_a   1.000
_cell.length_b   1.000
_cell.length_c   1.000
_cell.angle_alpha   90.00
_cell.angle_beta   90.00
_cell.angle_gamma   90.00
#
_symmetry.space_group_name_H-M   'P 1'
#
loop_
_entity.id
_entity.type
_entity.pdbx_description
1 polymer ?
#
loop_
_entity_poly.entity_id
_entity_poly.type
_entity_poly.pdbx_seq_one_letter_code
_entity_poly.pdbx_strand_id
1 'polypeptide(L)'
;MIGWIRSTRLGIFLNAGIGIVFIIAAVIVVITVNYNMRQQALIEAQSKARIILDRNRATHTYFSQIMKPSILAWSEPFRTKEYFDRTWMSSTYAIREIEKYFKSISPSRYSFRDAAINARSPENEADEYERAFIEKMALDKKLESESTIRNIDGKPYLIVLKKGEVMEASCLRCHSNPQDAPKELTDYYGSERSFNRKTGDAVHAVSLRIPLSEAYAAVYLFSWKLSAILLIVLACIFTIQYWFYRRYLLQPLNVIRDKANKIATHEDHLGEQIPQPFGRELSELTTTFNEMSVKVCHERDHLEDLVDQRTEALLREKFFAESLVQTAQAIVLVLDTTGCIVSFNQYMEEISGYRLEEVQGKDWFSTFLPERDRKRIRESFLKATADIQTRGNVDPIVTKDGREVDIEWYDKTLKDEQGNVTGLLSIGQDVTSRKRAEKALRESEERLRTIIEASLDAIIAVNAEGRLVLFNGAAQELFQYSKEEALNQPADILLREEIGKIHQER
;
A
#
# COMPACT_ATOMS: atom_id res chain seq x y z
N MET A 1 -9.72 -7.55 -21.54
CA MET A 1 -8.95 -8.55 -20.76
C MET A 1 -7.89 -7.94 -19.82
N ILE A 2 -7.45 -6.68 -20.04
CA ILE A 2 -6.37 -6.05 -19.25
C ILE A 2 -6.85 -5.39 -17.93
N GLY A 3 -8.15 -5.04 -17.82
CA GLY A 3 -8.71 -4.42 -16.61
C GLY A 3 -8.95 -5.37 -15.43
N TRP A 4 -9.07 -6.68 -15.68
CA TRP A 4 -9.35 -7.68 -14.64
C TRP A 4 -8.11 -8.06 -13.80
N ILE A 5 -6.91 -7.78 -14.33
CA ILE A 5 -5.62 -8.14 -13.70
C ILE A 5 -5.24 -7.14 -12.59
N ARG A 6 -5.73 -5.89 -12.64
CA ARG A 6 -5.38 -4.84 -11.66
C ARG A 6 -6.06 -4.99 -10.30
N SER A 7 -7.18 -5.71 -10.20
CA SER A 7 -7.94 -5.89 -8.93
C SER A 7 -7.67 -7.23 -8.23
N THR A 8 -7.04 -8.18 -8.91
CA THR A 8 -6.62 -9.44 -8.30
C THR A 8 -5.39 -9.20 -7.45
N ARG A 9 -5.54 -9.34 -6.12
CA ARG A 9 -4.43 -9.28 -5.14
C ARG A 9 -3.26 -10.12 -5.67
N LEU A 10 -2.10 -9.50 -5.89
CA LEU A 10 -0.87 -10.12 -6.38
C LEU A 10 -0.57 -11.47 -5.70
N GLY A 11 -0.91 -11.59 -4.41
CA GLY A 11 -0.79 -12.83 -3.63
C GLY A 11 -1.65 -14.00 -4.10
N ILE A 12 -2.82 -13.79 -4.72
CA ILE A 12 -3.65 -14.86 -5.31
C ILE A 12 -2.96 -15.42 -6.55
N PHE A 13 -2.43 -14.55 -7.41
CA PHE A 13 -1.70 -14.97 -8.60
C PHE A 13 -0.43 -15.76 -8.27
N LEU A 14 0.37 -15.29 -7.30
CA LEU A 14 1.59 -15.98 -6.88
C LEU A 14 1.28 -17.37 -6.28
N ASN A 15 0.27 -17.45 -5.39
CA ASN A 15 -0.14 -18.72 -4.79
C ASN A 15 -0.74 -19.69 -5.81
N ALA A 16 -1.53 -19.19 -6.78
CA ALA A 16 -2.04 -20.02 -7.87
C ALA A 16 -0.91 -20.58 -8.74
N GLY A 17 0.12 -19.78 -9.04
CA GLY A 17 1.29 -20.22 -9.79
C GLY A 17 2.06 -21.33 -9.06
N ILE A 18 2.34 -21.15 -7.77
CA ILE A 18 2.99 -22.17 -6.93
C ILE A 18 2.12 -23.44 -6.87
N GLY A 19 0.80 -23.29 -6.68
CA GLY A 19 -0.16 -24.40 -6.70
C GLY A 19 -0.10 -25.25 -7.97
N ILE A 20 -0.04 -24.60 -9.14
CA ILE A 20 0.06 -25.29 -10.43
C ILE A 20 1.36 -26.09 -10.52
N VAL A 21 2.50 -25.50 -10.11
CA VAL A 21 3.80 -26.21 -10.13
C VAL A 21 3.76 -27.48 -9.28
N PHE A 22 3.20 -27.41 -8.07
CA PHE A 22 3.08 -28.57 -7.20
C PHE A 22 2.13 -29.65 -7.75
N ILE A 23 1.03 -29.25 -8.39
CA ILE A 23 0.11 -30.19 -9.05
C ILE A 23 0.83 -30.90 -10.21
N ILE A 24 1.56 -30.16 -11.04
CA ILE A 24 2.35 -30.74 -12.14
C ILE A 24 3.38 -31.73 -11.59
N ALA A 25 4.11 -31.36 -10.54
CA ALA A 25 5.07 -32.25 -9.90
C ALA A 25 4.41 -33.53 -9.35
N ALA A 26 3.25 -33.42 -8.69
CA ALA A 26 2.51 -34.56 -8.19
C ALA A 26 2.04 -35.49 -9.32
N VAL A 27 1.57 -34.93 -10.44
CA VAL A 27 1.19 -35.70 -11.64
C VAL A 27 2.39 -36.44 -12.22
N ILE A 28 3.55 -35.78 -12.35
CA ILE A 28 4.80 -36.41 -12.84
C ILE A 28 5.20 -37.58 -11.94
N VAL A 29 5.14 -37.41 -10.61
CA VAL A 29 5.45 -38.48 -9.65
C VAL A 29 4.50 -39.66 -9.83
N VAL A 30 3.19 -39.43 -9.90
CA VAL A 30 2.19 -40.50 -10.07
C VAL A 30 2.41 -41.25 -11.38
N ILE A 31 2.65 -40.54 -12.49
CA ILE A 31 2.93 -41.15 -13.80
C ILE A 31 4.19 -42.01 -13.74
N THR A 32 5.26 -41.48 -13.16
CA THR A 32 6.57 -42.17 -13.06
C THR A 32 6.46 -43.42 -12.21
N VAL A 33 5.80 -43.35 -11.04
CA VAL A 33 5.60 -44.50 -10.16
C VAL A 33 4.72 -45.56 -10.83
N ASN A 34 3.59 -45.16 -11.45
CA ASN A 34 2.73 -46.09 -12.18
C ASN A 34 3.49 -46.80 -13.31
N TYR A 35 4.30 -46.06 -14.08
CA TYR A 35 5.13 -46.64 -15.13
C TYR A 35 6.12 -47.67 -14.56
N ASN A 36 6.90 -47.30 -13.54
CA ASN A 36 7.89 -48.18 -12.93
C ASN A 36 7.26 -49.44 -12.32
N MET A 37 6.11 -49.30 -11.66
CA MET A 37 5.40 -50.44 -11.09
C MET A 37 4.86 -51.41 -12.15
N ARG A 38 4.37 -50.90 -13.30
CA ARG A 38 3.96 -51.77 -14.42
C ARG A 38 5.13 -52.52 -15.02
N GLN A 39 6.28 -51.89 -15.14
CA GLN A 39 7.50 -52.55 -15.60
C GLN A 39 7.94 -53.63 -14.62
N GLN A 40 7.92 -53.34 -13.31
CA GLN A 40 8.23 -54.32 -12.28
C GLN A 40 7.27 -55.52 -12.30
N ALA A 41 5.97 -55.27 -12.45
CA ALA A 41 4.96 -56.32 -12.59
C ALA A 41 5.19 -57.20 -13.83
N LEU A 42 5.67 -56.61 -14.94
CA LEU A 42 6.03 -57.35 -16.14
C LEU A 42 7.27 -58.23 -15.92
N ILE A 43 8.31 -57.69 -15.27
CA ILE A 43 9.53 -58.44 -14.93
C ILE A 43 9.19 -59.64 -14.03
N GLU A 44 8.32 -59.42 -13.03
CA GLU A 44 7.86 -60.49 -12.15
C GLU A 44 7.07 -61.56 -12.92
N ALA A 45 6.17 -61.14 -13.81
CA ALA A 45 5.41 -62.06 -14.66
C ALA A 45 6.33 -62.87 -15.59
N GLN A 46 7.36 -62.25 -16.18
CA GLN A 46 8.37 -62.93 -17.00
C GLN A 46 9.21 -63.92 -16.19
N SER A 47 9.59 -63.55 -14.97
CA SER A 47 10.32 -64.44 -14.06
C SER A 47 9.49 -65.68 -13.69
N LYS A 48 8.22 -65.48 -13.32
CA LYS A 48 7.27 -66.58 -13.06
C LYS A 48 7.07 -67.44 -14.31
N ALA A 49 6.92 -66.83 -15.48
CA ALA A 49 6.79 -67.54 -16.74
C ALA A 49 7.99 -68.46 -17.00
N ARG A 50 9.21 -67.95 -16.79
CA ARG A 50 10.44 -68.73 -16.95
C ARG A 50 10.45 -69.95 -16.04
N ILE A 51 10.15 -69.78 -14.76
CA ILE A 51 10.13 -70.89 -13.77
C ILE A 51 9.11 -71.96 -14.17
N ILE A 52 7.89 -71.55 -14.56
CA ILE A 52 6.84 -72.48 -15.01
C ILE A 52 7.29 -73.25 -16.26
N LEU A 53 7.82 -72.54 -17.26
CA LEU A 53 8.29 -73.14 -18.50
C LEU A 53 9.47 -74.08 -18.28
N ASP A 54 10.44 -73.70 -17.44
CA ASP A 54 11.61 -74.53 -17.14
C ASP A 54 11.23 -75.79 -16.36
N ARG A 55 10.30 -75.67 -15.40
CA ARG A 55 9.76 -76.82 -14.66
C ARG A 55 9.00 -77.78 -15.58
N ASN A 56 8.16 -77.26 -16.47
CA ASN A 56 7.43 -78.10 -17.42
C ASN A 56 8.35 -78.75 -18.43
N ARG A 57 9.38 -78.03 -18.92
CA ARG A 57 10.45 -78.63 -19.74
C ARG A 57 11.17 -79.74 -19.00
N ALA A 58 11.61 -79.53 -17.77
CA ALA A 58 12.28 -80.57 -16.97
C ALA A 58 11.39 -81.81 -16.76
N THR A 59 10.09 -81.60 -16.53
CA THR A 59 9.11 -82.69 -16.38
C THR A 59 8.94 -83.46 -17.69
N HIS A 60 8.80 -82.75 -18.81
CA HIS A 60 8.73 -83.35 -20.15
C HIS A 60 10.00 -84.15 -20.47
N THR A 61 11.17 -83.57 -20.24
CA THR A 61 12.46 -84.22 -20.52
C THR A 61 12.66 -85.46 -19.66
N TYR A 62 12.35 -85.42 -18.35
CA TYR A 62 12.39 -86.62 -17.50
C TYR A 62 11.45 -87.72 -18.01
N PHE A 63 10.23 -87.34 -18.41
CA PHE A 63 9.25 -88.28 -18.93
C PHE A 63 9.73 -88.92 -20.24
N SER A 64 10.19 -88.12 -21.19
CA SER A 64 10.58 -88.58 -22.53
C SER A 64 11.92 -89.33 -22.55
N GLN A 65 12.90 -88.92 -21.73
CA GLN A 65 14.26 -89.48 -21.76
C GLN A 65 14.51 -90.56 -20.71
N ILE A 66 13.79 -90.56 -19.58
CA ILE A 66 14.02 -91.50 -18.48
C ILE A 66 12.83 -92.44 -18.30
N MET A 67 11.65 -91.88 -18.01
CA MET A 67 10.48 -92.69 -17.62
C MET A 67 9.98 -93.57 -18.77
N LYS A 68 9.67 -92.96 -19.92
CA LYS A 68 9.07 -93.65 -21.07
C LYS A 68 9.98 -94.73 -21.67
N PRO A 69 11.29 -94.51 -21.89
CA PRO A 69 12.19 -95.57 -22.36
C PRO A 69 12.28 -96.74 -21.37
N SER A 70 12.33 -96.47 -20.07
CA SER A 70 12.36 -97.49 -19.02
C SER A 70 11.09 -98.36 -19.03
N ILE A 71 9.92 -97.74 -19.09
CA ILE A 71 8.63 -98.45 -19.16
C ILE A 71 8.50 -99.22 -20.49
N LEU A 72 8.95 -98.65 -21.61
CA LEU A 72 8.92 -99.32 -22.92
C LEU A 72 9.78 -100.58 -22.93
N ALA A 73 10.97 -100.54 -22.32
CA ALA A 73 11.86 -101.69 -22.19
C ALA A 73 11.26 -102.75 -21.25
N TRP A 74 10.75 -102.34 -20.09
CA TRP A 74 10.12 -103.25 -19.12
C TRP A 74 8.86 -103.93 -19.68
N SER A 75 8.03 -103.21 -20.44
CA SER A 75 6.78 -103.72 -21.00
C SER A 75 6.96 -104.53 -22.29
N GLU A 76 8.14 -104.52 -22.91
CA GLU A 76 8.37 -105.17 -24.22
C GLU A 76 7.89 -106.63 -24.31
N PRO A 77 8.11 -107.51 -23.30
CA PRO A 77 7.69 -108.91 -23.38
C PRO A 77 6.17 -109.13 -23.37
N PHE A 78 5.41 -108.17 -22.83
CA PHE A 78 3.95 -108.30 -22.61
C PHE A 78 3.13 -107.34 -23.48
N ARG A 79 3.79 -106.55 -24.34
CA ARG A 79 3.16 -105.50 -25.14
C ARG A 79 3.10 -105.90 -26.61
N THR A 80 1.91 -105.87 -27.20
CA THR A 80 1.74 -106.08 -28.64
C THR A 80 2.26 -104.88 -29.45
N LYS A 81 2.47 -105.07 -30.75
CA LYS A 81 2.81 -103.96 -31.66
C LYS A 81 1.67 -102.93 -31.77
N GLU A 82 0.43 -103.38 -31.62
CA GLU A 82 -0.79 -102.57 -31.72
C GLU A 82 -1.08 -101.74 -30.46
N TYR A 83 -0.52 -102.14 -29.31
CA TYR A 83 -0.80 -101.51 -28.02
C TYR A 83 -0.37 -100.04 -27.96
N PHE A 84 -1.30 -99.20 -27.50
CA PHE A 84 -1.08 -97.80 -27.19
C PHE A 84 -1.92 -97.33 -25.99
N ASP A 85 -1.25 -96.80 -24.97
CA ASP A 85 -1.89 -96.13 -23.85
C ASP A 85 -1.44 -94.67 -23.77
N ARG A 86 -2.39 -93.76 -23.96
CA ARG A 86 -2.14 -92.31 -23.93
C ARG A 86 -1.62 -91.79 -22.60
N THR A 87 -1.92 -92.46 -21.49
CA THR A 87 -1.58 -91.98 -20.13
C THR A 87 -0.08 -91.88 -19.91
N TRP A 88 0.69 -92.81 -20.47
CA TRP A 88 2.14 -92.86 -20.30
C TRP A 88 2.92 -92.86 -21.63
N MET A 89 2.30 -93.20 -22.77
CA MET A 89 2.97 -93.18 -24.07
C MET A 89 2.91 -91.80 -24.75
N SER A 90 2.05 -90.89 -24.29
CA SER A 90 1.94 -89.51 -24.80
C SER A 90 2.37 -88.49 -23.75
N SER A 91 3.56 -87.89 -23.95
CA SER A 91 4.10 -86.85 -23.06
C SER A 91 3.16 -85.63 -23.00
N THR A 92 2.59 -85.21 -24.13
CA THR A 92 1.62 -84.10 -24.21
C THR A 92 0.32 -84.40 -23.46
N TYR A 93 -0.18 -85.64 -23.50
CA TYR A 93 -1.35 -86.03 -22.70
C TYR A 93 -1.03 -85.98 -21.20
N ALA A 94 0.09 -86.57 -20.79
CA ALA A 94 0.51 -86.61 -19.40
C ALA A 94 0.67 -85.19 -18.82
N ILE A 95 1.34 -84.29 -19.55
CA ILE A 95 1.54 -82.90 -19.12
C ILE A 95 0.22 -82.13 -19.03
N ARG A 96 -0.69 -82.34 -19.99
CA ARG A 96 -2.02 -81.72 -19.95
C ARG A 96 -2.83 -82.19 -18.74
N GLU A 97 -2.78 -83.47 -18.39
CA GLU A 97 -3.44 -83.98 -17.19
C GLU A 97 -2.78 -83.45 -15.92
N ILE A 98 -1.44 -83.39 -15.86
CA ILE A 98 -0.70 -82.75 -14.75
C ILE A 98 -1.14 -81.29 -14.59
N GLU A 99 -1.28 -80.54 -15.68
CA GLU A 99 -1.74 -79.15 -15.65
C GLU A 99 -3.20 -79.03 -15.16
N LYS A 100 -4.09 -79.97 -15.53
CA LYS A 100 -5.46 -80.03 -14.97
C LYS A 100 -5.44 -80.26 -13.46
N TYR A 101 -4.58 -81.16 -12.96
CA TYR A 101 -4.38 -81.37 -11.53
C TYR A 101 -3.76 -80.15 -10.85
N PHE A 102 -2.78 -79.50 -11.47
CA PHE A 102 -2.19 -78.28 -10.93
C PHE A 102 -3.24 -77.18 -10.77
N LYS A 103 -4.09 -76.98 -11.78
CA LYS A 103 -5.20 -76.01 -11.75
C LYS A 103 -6.24 -76.32 -10.67
N SER A 104 -6.44 -77.59 -10.29
CA SER A 104 -7.40 -77.95 -9.25
C SER A 104 -6.90 -77.66 -7.83
N ILE A 105 -5.59 -77.78 -7.58
CA ILE A 105 -4.98 -77.48 -6.27
C ILE A 105 -4.48 -76.04 -6.16
N SER A 106 -4.17 -75.42 -7.29
CA SER A 106 -3.69 -74.04 -7.40
C SER A 106 -4.50 -73.39 -8.52
N PRO A 107 -5.56 -72.62 -8.21
CA PRO A 107 -6.37 -71.94 -9.20
C PRO A 107 -5.57 -70.79 -9.83
N SER A 108 -4.58 -71.16 -10.64
CA SER A 108 -3.74 -70.25 -11.38
C SER A 108 -4.51 -69.77 -12.61
N ARG A 109 -4.52 -68.47 -12.82
CA ARG A 109 -5.23 -67.85 -13.95
C ARG A 109 -4.41 -67.78 -15.23
N TYR A 110 -3.25 -68.43 -15.26
CA TYR A 110 -2.48 -68.57 -16.49
C TYR A 110 -3.03 -69.71 -17.36
N SER A 111 -2.83 -69.58 -18.67
CA SER A 111 -3.08 -70.66 -19.62
C SER A 111 -1.75 -71.24 -20.05
N PHE A 112 -1.57 -72.54 -19.83
CA PHE A 112 -0.44 -73.30 -20.33
C PHE A 112 -0.94 -74.36 -21.31
N ARG A 113 -0.31 -74.45 -22.47
CA ARG A 113 -0.53 -75.53 -23.43
C ARG A 113 0.68 -75.79 -24.29
N ASP A 114 0.86 -77.03 -24.69
CA ASP A 114 1.73 -77.39 -25.81
C ASP A 114 0.97 -77.13 -27.11
N ALA A 115 1.43 -76.17 -27.90
CA ALA A 115 0.83 -75.82 -29.18
C ALA A 115 1.63 -76.47 -30.31
N ALA A 116 0.97 -77.16 -31.24
CA ALA A 116 1.60 -77.77 -32.40
C ALA A 116 0.80 -77.48 -33.68
N ILE A 117 1.50 -77.35 -34.81
CA ILE A 117 0.86 -77.27 -36.13
C ILE A 117 0.42 -78.67 -36.52
N ASN A 118 -0.85 -78.88 -36.87
CA ASN A 118 -1.41 -80.22 -37.12
C ASN A 118 -1.23 -81.14 -35.88
N ALA A 119 -1.65 -80.64 -34.73
CA ALA A 119 -1.61 -81.34 -33.46
C ALA A 119 -2.54 -82.57 -33.47
N ARG A 120 -2.18 -83.62 -32.75
CA ARG A 120 -3.02 -84.85 -32.64
C ARG A 120 -4.34 -84.57 -31.92
N SER A 121 -4.27 -83.77 -30.86
CA SER A 121 -5.42 -83.31 -30.09
C SER A 121 -5.83 -81.91 -30.53
N PRO A 122 -7.12 -81.63 -30.83
CA PRO A 122 -7.58 -80.29 -31.18
C PRO A 122 -7.24 -79.23 -30.14
N GLU A 123 -7.22 -79.59 -28.85
CA GLU A 123 -6.86 -78.70 -27.73
C GLU A 123 -5.44 -78.13 -27.82
N ASN A 124 -4.56 -78.82 -28.55
CA ASN A 124 -3.16 -78.48 -28.73
C ASN A 124 -2.87 -77.85 -30.11
N GLU A 125 -3.90 -77.61 -30.93
CA GLU A 125 -3.70 -76.96 -32.22
C GLU A 125 -3.23 -75.52 -31.99
N ALA A 126 -2.12 -75.17 -32.65
CA ALA A 126 -1.55 -73.83 -32.58
C ALA A 126 -2.50 -72.81 -33.20
N ASP A 127 -2.73 -71.70 -32.48
CA ASP A 127 -3.39 -70.54 -33.07
C ASP A 127 -2.46 -69.79 -34.04
N GLU A 128 -2.94 -68.70 -34.64
CA GLU A 128 -2.19 -67.91 -35.61
C GLU A 128 -0.84 -67.41 -35.06
N TYR A 129 -0.78 -67.03 -33.78
CA TYR A 129 0.44 -66.51 -33.17
C TYR A 129 1.45 -67.61 -32.86
N GLU A 130 0.97 -68.70 -32.27
CA GLU A 130 1.78 -69.87 -31.96
C GLU A 130 2.31 -70.52 -33.25
N ARG A 131 1.48 -70.59 -34.30
CA ARG A 131 1.87 -71.09 -35.63
C ARG A 131 3.02 -70.26 -36.21
N ALA A 132 2.90 -68.93 -36.20
CA ALA A 132 3.95 -68.04 -36.69
C ALA A 132 5.27 -68.25 -35.93
N PHE A 133 5.23 -68.47 -34.61
CA PHE A 133 6.43 -68.78 -33.84
C PHE A 133 7.02 -70.15 -34.19
N ILE A 134 6.20 -71.18 -34.35
CA ILE A 134 6.66 -72.54 -34.74
C ILE A 134 7.31 -72.51 -36.13
N GLU A 135 6.73 -71.78 -37.08
CA GLU A 135 7.29 -71.60 -38.42
C GLU A 135 8.62 -70.83 -38.39
N LYS A 136 8.71 -69.75 -37.60
CA LYS A 136 9.99 -69.03 -37.38
C LYS A 136 11.06 -69.94 -36.77
N MET A 137 10.69 -70.74 -35.77
CA MET A 137 11.58 -71.67 -35.09
C MET A 137 12.09 -72.78 -36.00
N ALA A 138 11.28 -73.21 -36.97
CA ALA A 138 11.71 -74.16 -38.00
C ALA A 138 12.79 -73.58 -38.93
N LEU A 139 12.75 -72.27 -39.18
CA LEU A 139 13.72 -71.55 -40.01
C LEU A 139 14.98 -71.13 -39.22
N ASP A 140 14.81 -70.63 -37.99
CA ASP A 140 15.90 -70.20 -37.11
C ASP A 140 16.08 -71.17 -35.94
N LYS A 141 17.09 -72.05 -36.07
CA LYS A 141 17.43 -73.02 -35.03
C LYS A 141 17.89 -72.38 -33.71
N LYS A 142 18.31 -71.11 -33.70
CA LYS A 142 18.74 -70.38 -32.50
C LYS A 142 17.58 -69.74 -31.71
N LEU A 143 16.38 -69.69 -32.30
CA LEU A 143 15.21 -69.14 -31.62
C LEU A 143 14.73 -70.10 -30.52
N GLU A 144 14.99 -69.74 -29.26
CA GLU A 144 14.61 -70.55 -28.10
C GLU A 144 13.31 -70.07 -27.42
N SER A 145 13.02 -68.77 -27.46
CA SER A 145 11.80 -68.21 -26.88
C SER A 145 11.46 -66.83 -27.45
N GLU A 146 10.17 -66.50 -27.49
CA GLU A 146 9.64 -65.17 -27.82
C GLU A 146 8.65 -64.77 -26.71
N SER A 147 8.64 -63.50 -26.29
CA SER A 147 7.65 -63.00 -25.34
C SER A 147 7.08 -61.67 -25.79
N THR A 148 5.78 -61.49 -25.67
CA THR A 148 5.10 -60.26 -26.05
C THR A 148 3.86 -60.01 -25.17
N ILE A 149 3.38 -58.78 -25.18
CA ILE A 149 2.11 -58.42 -24.54
C ILE A 149 1.04 -58.33 -25.62
N ARG A 150 -0.03 -59.11 -25.50
CA ARG A 150 -1.19 -59.05 -26.41
C ARG A 150 -2.49 -58.92 -25.63
N ASN A 151 -3.44 -58.20 -26.22
CA ASN A 151 -4.80 -58.15 -25.70
C ASN A 151 -5.60 -59.34 -26.26
N ILE A 152 -6.18 -60.13 -25.36
CA ILE A 152 -7.10 -61.24 -25.68
C ILE A 152 -8.38 -60.95 -24.91
N ASP A 153 -9.52 -60.86 -25.62
CA ASP A 153 -10.84 -60.54 -25.05
C ASP A 153 -10.84 -59.29 -24.16
N GLY A 154 -10.14 -58.23 -24.61
CA GLY A 154 -10.03 -56.96 -23.89
C GLY A 154 -9.11 -56.97 -22.67
N LYS A 155 -8.42 -58.08 -22.38
CA LYS A 155 -7.47 -58.18 -21.25
C LYS A 155 -6.04 -58.34 -21.74
N PRO A 156 -5.06 -57.65 -21.13
CA PRO A 156 -3.66 -57.81 -21.48
C PRO A 156 -3.10 -59.12 -20.92
N TYR A 157 -2.43 -59.89 -21.77
CA TYR A 157 -1.69 -61.08 -21.40
C TYR A 157 -0.23 -60.94 -21.79
N LEU A 158 0.67 -61.34 -20.89
CA LEU A 158 2.03 -61.69 -21.25
C LEU A 158 1.98 -63.09 -21.88
N ILE A 159 2.28 -63.17 -23.16
CA ILE A 159 2.42 -64.44 -23.87
C ILE A 159 3.90 -64.74 -23.96
N VAL A 160 4.31 -65.90 -23.45
CA VAL A 160 5.66 -66.42 -23.54
C VAL A 160 5.59 -67.73 -24.32
N LEU A 161 6.19 -67.73 -25.50
CA LEU A 161 6.35 -68.90 -26.34
C LEU A 161 7.77 -69.41 -26.16
N LYS A 162 7.91 -70.71 -25.92
CA LYS A 162 9.21 -71.37 -25.80
C LYS A 162 9.27 -72.54 -26.75
N LYS A 163 10.43 -72.73 -27.38
CA LYS A 163 10.71 -73.87 -28.24
C LYS A 163 10.47 -75.17 -27.49
N GLY A 164 9.64 -76.03 -28.08
CA GLY A 164 9.41 -77.38 -27.61
C GLY A 164 10.59 -78.30 -27.90
N GLU A 165 10.51 -79.54 -27.44
CA GLU A 165 11.47 -80.57 -27.83
C GLU A 165 11.38 -80.89 -29.33
N VAL A 166 12.52 -81.26 -29.91
CA VAL A 166 12.56 -81.73 -31.31
C VAL A 166 12.12 -83.19 -31.36
N MET A 167 11.61 -83.62 -32.52
CA MET A 167 11.25 -85.02 -32.72
C MET A 167 12.47 -85.94 -32.58
N GLU A 168 12.45 -86.82 -31.59
CA GLU A 168 13.47 -87.86 -31.40
C GLU A 168 13.07 -89.16 -32.13
N ALA A 169 14.01 -90.10 -32.29
CA ALA A 169 13.73 -91.39 -32.93
C ALA A 169 12.59 -92.17 -32.23
N SER A 170 12.49 -92.04 -30.90
CA SER A 170 11.42 -92.65 -30.09
C SER A 170 10.03 -92.08 -30.41
N CYS A 171 9.95 -90.83 -30.88
CA CYS A 171 8.70 -90.18 -31.28
C CYS A 171 8.14 -90.75 -32.59
N LEU A 172 9.02 -91.20 -33.50
CA LEU A 172 8.61 -91.64 -34.83
C LEU A 172 7.72 -92.87 -34.82
N ARG A 173 7.79 -93.72 -33.77
CA ARG A 173 6.83 -94.83 -33.61
C ARG A 173 5.36 -94.38 -33.66
N CYS A 174 5.06 -93.16 -33.23
CA CYS A 174 3.70 -92.62 -33.18
C CYS A 174 3.47 -91.48 -34.19
N HIS A 175 4.51 -91.03 -34.91
CA HIS A 175 4.48 -89.79 -35.68
C HIS A 175 5.08 -89.92 -37.10
N SER A 176 5.56 -91.10 -37.49
CA SER A 176 6.04 -91.40 -38.84
C SER A 176 4.86 -91.60 -39.81
N ASN A 177 4.69 -92.79 -40.38
CA ASN A 177 3.58 -93.14 -41.26
C ASN A 177 2.40 -93.66 -40.41
N PRO A 178 1.15 -93.26 -40.70
CA PRO A 178 -0.03 -93.82 -40.05
C PRO A 178 -0.11 -95.35 -40.07
N GLN A 179 0.44 -96.01 -41.11
CA GLN A 179 0.43 -97.47 -41.22
C GLN A 179 1.40 -98.18 -40.25
N ASP A 180 2.46 -97.49 -39.84
CA ASP A 180 3.50 -98.03 -38.93
C ASP A 180 3.18 -97.73 -37.46
N ALA A 181 2.18 -96.88 -37.21
CA ALA A 181 1.78 -96.48 -35.87
C ALA A 181 0.94 -97.56 -35.19
N PRO A 182 0.92 -97.62 -33.83
CA PRO A 182 0.06 -98.54 -33.11
C PRO A 182 -1.40 -98.38 -33.53
N LYS A 183 -2.08 -99.49 -33.83
CA LYS A 183 -3.47 -99.49 -34.31
C LYS A 183 -4.43 -98.83 -33.30
N GLU A 184 -4.24 -99.08 -32.01
CA GLU A 184 -5.04 -98.43 -30.96
C GLU A 184 -4.90 -96.89 -30.96
N LEU A 185 -3.76 -96.36 -31.41
CA LEU A 185 -3.55 -94.92 -31.53
C LEU A 185 -4.31 -94.34 -32.73
N THR A 186 -4.32 -95.03 -33.88
CA THR A 186 -5.06 -94.57 -35.07
C THR A 186 -6.55 -94.79 -34.93
N ASP A 187 -7.00 -95.84 -34.23
CA ASP A 187 -8.41 -96.07 -33.90
C ASP A 187 -8.97 -94.95 -33.02
N TYR A 188 -8.16 -94.42 -32.09
CA TYR A 188 -8.58 -93.34 -31.19
C TYR A 188 -8.46 -91.93 -31.80
N TYR A 189 -7.31 -91.60 -32.39
CA TYR A 189 -7.01 -90.23 -32.87
C TYR A 189 -7.22 -90.04 -34.38
N GLY A 190 -7.49 -91.10 -35.12
CA GLY A 190 -7.45 -91.10 -36.58
C GLY A 190 -6.03 -91.15 -37.14
N SER A 191 -5.94 -91.21 -38.48
CA SER A 191 -4.71 -91.31 -39.26
C SER A 191 -4.30 -90.01 -39.95
N GLU A 192 -5.06 -88.92 -39.77
CA GLU A 192 -4.86 -87.67 -40.53
C GLU A 192 -3.87 -86.70 -39.86
N ARG A 193 -3.91 -86.59 -38.52
CA ARG A 193 -3.20 -85.54 -37.78
C ARG A 193 -1.93 -86.04 -37.11
N SER A 194 -0.92 -85.18 -37.04
CA SER A 194 0.34 -85.43 -36.32
C SER A 194 1.18 -86.60 -36.85
N PHE A 195 1.07 -86.91 -38.14
CA PHE A 195 1.93 -87.87 -38.85
C PHE A 195 2.88 -87.17 -39.82
N ASN A 196 3.72 -87.95 -40.51
CA ASN A 196 4.72 -87.50 -41.47
C ASN A 196 5.81 -86.60 -40.86
N ARG A 197 6.14 -86.83 -39.58
CA ARG A 197 7.24 -86.13 -38.88
C ARG A 197 8.57 -86.82 -39.14
N LYS A 198 9.66 -86.05 -39.06
CA LYS A 198 11.04 -86.52 -39.17
C LYS A 198 11.82 -86.20 -37.91
N THR A 199 12.88 -86.98 -37.65
CA THR A 199 13.80 -86.68 -36.54
C THR A 199 14.39 -85.28 -36.72
N GLY A 200 14.38 -84.48 -35.65
CA GLY A 200 14.85 -83.09 -35.64
C GLY A 200 13.78 -82.04 -35.96
N ASP A 201 12.57 -82.44 -36.35
CA ASP A 201 11.46 -81.52 -36.58
C ASP A 201 11.06 -80.79 -35.29
N ALA A 202 11.05 -79.46 -35.32
CA ALA A 202 10.59 -78.60 -34.23
C ALA A 202 9.13 -78.19 -34.48
N VAL A 203 8.21 -79.07 -34.15
CA VAL A 203 6.79 -78.96 -34.59
C VAL A 203 5.83 -78.53 -33.49
N HIS A 204 6.34 -78.26 -32.29
CA HIS A 204 5.56 -77.74 -31.19
C HIS A 204 6.31 -76.65 -30.43
N ALA A 205 5.54 -75.77 -29.81
CA ALA A 205 6.01 -74.73 -28.90
C ALA A 205 5.15 -74.75 -27.64
N VAL A 206 5.79 -74.50 -26.52
CA VAL A 206 5.11 -74.33 -25.23
C VAL A 206 4.58 -72.91 -25.17
N SER A 207 3.27 -72.76 -25.00
CA SER A 207 2.57 -71.48 -24.93
C SER A 207 2.07 -71.22 -23.53
N LEU A 208 2.63 -70.19 -22.89
CA LEU A 208 2.21 -69.72 -21.58
C LEU A 208 1.63 -68.32 -21.69
N ARG A 209 0.40 -68.12 -21.22
CA ARG A 209 -0.30 -66.84 -21.20
C ARG A 209 -0.60 -66.45 -19.76
N ILE A 210 -0.01 -65.37 -19.29
CA ILE A 210 -0.22 -64.85 -17.94
C ILE A 210 -1.06 -63.57 -18.02
N PRO A 211 -2.25 -63.51 -17.39
CA PRO A 211 -3.06 -62.30 -17.37
C PRO A 211 -2.33 -61.19 -16.59
N LEU A 212 -2.09 -60.07 -17.24
CA LEU A 212 -1.49 -58.88 -16.62
C LEU A 212 -2.55 -58.00 -15.94
N SER A 213 -3.84 -58.26 -16.16
CA SER A 213 -4.94 -57.47 -15.58
C SER A 213 -4.89 -57.44 -14.05
N GLU A 214 -4.55 -58.56 -13.41
CA GLU A 214 -4.45 -58.63 -11.94
C GLU A 214 -3.18 -57.97 -11.42
N ALA A 215 -2.06 -58.23 -12.09
CA ALA A 215 -0.79 -57.59 -11.77
C ALA A 215 -0.92 -56.06 -11.86
N TYR A 216 -1.62 -55.56 -12.89
CA TYR A 216 -1.88 -54.14 -13.07
C TYR A 216 -3.00 -53.60 -12.17
N ALA A 217 -3.98 -54.40 -11.76
CA ALA A 217 -5.04 -53.96 -10.85
C ALA A 217 -4.47 -53.48 -9.51
N ALA A 218 -3.48 -54.20 -8.96
CA ALA A 218 -2.77 -53.78 -7.76
C ALA A 218 -2.03 -52.44 -7.97
N VAL A 219 -1.41 -52.25 -9.15
CA VAL A 219 -0.75 -50.99 -9.52
C VAL A 219 -1.75 -49.84 -9.59
N TYR A 220 -2.90 -50.03 -10.25
CA TYR A 220 -3.93 -49.00 -10.35
C TYR A 220 -4.47 -48.57 -8.98
N LEU A 221 -4.78 -49.54 -8.12
CA LEU A 221 -5.25 -49.25 -6.76
C LEU A 221 -4.21 -48.45 -5.97
N PHE A 222 -2.93 -48.82 -6.09
CA PHE A 222 -1.84 -48.12 -5.44
C PHE A 222 -1.66 -46.69 -5.99
N SER A 223 -1.62 -46.51 -7.31
CA SER A 223 -1.50 -45.19 -7.94
C SER A 223 -2.64 -44.27 -7.53
N TRP A 224 -3.88 -44.78 -7.47
CA TRP A 224 -5.03 -43.98 -7.03
C TRP A 224 -4.92 -43.56 -5.56
N LYS A 225 -4.50 -44.46 -4.67
CA LYS A 225 -4.23 -44.13 -3.26
C LYS A 225 -3.12 -43.08 -3.13
N LEU A 226 -2.03 -43.22 -3.88
CA LEU A 226 -0.93 -42.27 -3.90
C LEU A 226 -1.41 -40.88 -4.37
N SER A 227 -2.21 -40.82 -5.43
CA SER A 227 -2.81 -39.56 -5.90
C SER A 227 -3.70 -38.91 -4.84
N ALA A 228 -4.57 -39.69 -4.17
CA ALA A 228 -5.42 -39.19 -3.11
C ALA A 228 -4.61 -38.63 -1.93
N ILE A 229 -3.57 -39.33 -1.50
CA ILE A 229 -2.68 -38.87 -0.43
C ILE A 229 -1.96 -37.59 -0.83
N LEU A 230 -1.40 -37.52 -2.04
CA LEU A 230 -0.71 -36.31 -2.54
C LEU A 230 -1.66 -35.12 -2.58
N LEU A 231 -2.90 -35.30 -3.04
CA LEU A 231 -3.91 -34.24 -3.06
C LEU A 231 -4.28 -33.76 -1.65
N ILE A 232 -4.43 -34.68 -0.69
CA ILE A 232 -4.72 -34.32 0.70
C ILE A 232 -3.54 -33.54 1.30
N VAL A 233 -2.30 -34.01 1.10
CA VAL A 233 -1.10 -33.34 1.59
C VAL A 233 -0.99 -31.94 0.99
N LEU A 234 -1.20 -31.79 -0.32
CA LEU A 234 -1.22 -30.50 -1.00
C LEU A 234 -2.29 -29.58 -0.42
N ALA A 235 -3.53 -30.06 -0.28
CA ALA A 235 -4.62 -29.29 0.29
C ALA A 235 -4.30 -28.83 1.73
N CYS A 236 -3.72 -29.70 2.56
CA CYS A 236 -3.28 -29.35 3.91
C CYS A 236 -2.19 -28.29 3.89
N ILE A 237 -1.15 -28.44 3.06
CA ILE A 237 -0.06 -27.47 2.94
C ILE A 237 -0.60 -26.10 2.51
N PHE A 238 -1.44 -26.04 1.47
CA PHE A 238 -2.01 -24.77 1.00
C PHE A 238 -2.98 -24.16 2.02
N THR A 239 -3.72 -24.97 2.77
CA THR A 239 -4.61 -24.49 3.84
C THR A 239 -3.81 -23.89 5.00
N ILE A 240 -2.75 -24.58 5.44
CA ILE A 240 -1.84 -24.10 6.49
C ILE A 240 -1.15 -22.82 6.02
N GLN A 241 -0.58 -22.82 4.81
CA GLN A 241 0.08 -21.65 4.23
C GLN A 241 -0.89 -20.45 4.12
N TYR A 242 -2.12 -20.67 3.65
CA TYR A 242 -3.14 -19.63 3.58
C TYR A 242 -3.50 -19.09 4.98
N TRP A 243 -3.64 -19.97 5.96
CA TRP A 243 -3.92 -19.58 7.35
C TRP A 243 -2.77 -18.71 7.92
N PHE A 244 -1.51 -19.14 7.76
CA PHE A 244 -0.34 -18.37 8.18
C PHE A 244 -0.27 -17.01 7.46
N TYR A 245 -0.39 -17.01 6.13
CA TYR A 245 -0.38 -15.78 5.33
C TYR A 245 -1.47 -14.79 5.73
N ARG A 246 -2.69 -15.30 5.97
CA ARG A 246 -3.82 -14.48 6.40
C ARG A 246 -3.61 -13.91 7.80
N ARG A 247 -3.16 -14.74 8.74
CA ARG A 247 -3.02 -14.40 10.16
C ARG A 247 -1.85 -13.44 10.42
N TYR A 248 -0.71 -13.67 9.79
CA TYR A 248 0.54 -12.98 10.12
C TYR A 248 0.94 -11.89 9.12
N LEU A 249 0.39 -11.87 7.90
CA LEU A 249 0.70 -10.83 6.91
C LEU A 249 -0.52 -9.98 6.56
N LEU A 250 -1.60 -10.59 6.05
CA LEU A 250 -2.74 -9.84 5.52
C LEU A 250 -3.54 -9.11 6.61
N GLN A 251 -3.82 -9.76 7.74
CA GLN A 251 -4.57 -9.13 8.84
C GLN A 251 -3.83 -7.91 9.40
N PRO A 252 -2.54 -8.00 9.80
CA PRO A 252 -1.77 -6.85 10.24
C PRO A 252 -1.73 -5.70 9.24
N LEU A 253 -1.49 -6.00 7.95
CA LEU A 253 -1.48 -4.97 6.91
C LEU A 253 -2.84 -4.26 6.75
N ASN A 254 -3.95 -4.99 6.87
CA ASN A 254 -5.27 -4.36 6.84
C ASN A 254 -5.50 -3.46 8.06
N VAL A 255 -5.06 -3.87 9.25
CA VAL A 255 -5.13 -3.03 10.46
C VAL A 255 -4.34 -1.74 10.26
N ILE A 256 -3.10 -1.83 9.75
CA ILE A 256 -2.27 -0.65 9.47
C ILE A 256 -2.94 0.27 8.45
N ARG A 257 -3.39 -0.29 7.32
CA ARG A 257 -4.09 0.48 6.29
C ARG A 257 -5.35 1.17 6.82
N ASP A 258 -6.18 0.44 7.56
CA ASP A 258 -7.46 0.97 8.05
C ASP A 258 -7.21 2.07 9.09
N LYS A 259 -6.21 1.93 9.95
CA LYS A 259 -5.81 2.97 10.92
C LYS A 259 -5.21 4.19 10.21
N ALA A 260 -4.33 4.00 9.24
CA ALA A 260 -3.77 5.07 8.42
C ALA A 260 -4.87 5.88 7.70
N ASN A 261 -5.85 5.20 7.12
CA ASN A 261 -7.00 5.87 6.50
C ASN A 261 -7.84 6.66 7.50
N LYS A 262 -8.03 6.15 8.73
CA LYS A 262 -8.75 6.89 9.78
C LYS A 262 -8.01 8.17 10.17
N ILE A 263 -6.71 8.07 10.46
CA ILE A 263 -5.86 9.24 10.78
C ILE A 263 -5.86 10.26 9.63
N ALA A 264 -5.86 9.80 8.38
CA ALA A 264 -5.86 10.68 7.22
C ALA A 264 -7.21 11.36 6.93
N THR A 265 -8.33 10.87 7.49
CA THR A 265 -9.68 11.36 7.17
C THR A 265 -10.39 12.03 8.32
N HIS A 266 -10.04 11.72 9.56
CA HIS A 266 -10.70 12.21 10.77
C HIS A 266 -9.64 12.65 11.78
N GLU A 267 -9.72 13.91 12.22
CA GLU A 267 -8.74 14.53 13.10
C GLU A 267 -8.71 13.90 14.51
N ASP A 268 -9.85 13.38 14.98
CA ASP A 268 -10.00 12.73 16.31
C ASP A 268 -9.09 11.51 16.51
N HIS A 269 -8.55 10.95 15.43
CA HIS A 269 -7.71 9.76 15.46
C HIS A 269 -6.21 10.08 15.35
N LEU A 270 -5.80 11.35 15.21
CA LEU A 270 -4.37 11.72 15.21
C LEU A 270 -3.69 11.27 16.51
N GLY A 271 -2.44 10.81 16.39
CA GLY A 271 -1.66 10.33 17.54
C GLY A 271 -2.01 8.91 18.00
N GLU A 272 -3.07 8.29 17.47
CA GLU A 272 -3.38 6.90 17.78
C GLU A 272 -2.29 5.94 17.29
N GLN A 273 -2.08 4.88 18.06
CA GLN A 273 -1.07 3.87 17.79
C GLN A 273 -1.69 2.53 17.41
N ILE A 274 -0.92 1.73 16.68
CA ILE A 274 -1.25 0.37 16.28
C ILE A 274 -0.43 -0.61 17.14
N PRO A 275 -1.04 -1.71 17.64
CA PRO A 275 -0.32 -2.75 18.36
C PRO A 275 0.72 -3.44 17.48
N GLN A 276 1.85 -3.82 18.07
CA GLN A 276 2.97 -4.43 17.36
C GLN A 276 2.58 -5.80 16.76
N PRO A 277 2.62 -5.95 15.43
CA PRO A 277 2.38 -7.22 14.78
C PRO A 277 3.57 -8.18 14.92
N PHE A 278 3.33 -9.46 14.69
CA PHE A 278 4.38 -10.47 14.62
C PHE A 278 5.18 -10.32 13.32
N GLY A 279 6.50 -10.47 13.42
CA GLY A 279 7.43 -10.31 12.29
C GLY A 279 8.17 -8.98 12.34
N ARG A 280 9.48 -9.03 12.09
CA ARG A 280 10.38 -7.89 12.26
C ARG A 280 10.01 -6.74 11.33
N GLU A 281 9.78 -7.03 10.06
CA GLU A 281 9.52 -6.05 9.00
C GLU A 281 8.21 -5.28 9.26
N LEU A 282 7.16 -6.01 9.65
CA LEU A 282 5.85 -5.44 10.00
C LEU A 282 5.92 -4.66 11.31
N SER A 283 6.71 -5.12 12.28
CA SER A 283 6.93 -4.40 13.54
C SER A 283 7.69 -3.10 13.33
N GLU A 284 8.78 -3.10 12.55
CA GLU A 284 9.53 -1.90 12.18
C GLU A 284 8.62 -0.89 11.47
N LEU A 285 7.83 -1.33 10.47
CA LEU A 285 6.86 -0.47 9.80
C LEU A 285 5.82 0.12 10.77
N THR A 286 5.32 -0.68 11.71
CA THR A 286 4.33 -0.24 12.71
C THR A 286 4.93 0.76 13.68
N THR A 287 6.18 0.56 14.10
CA THR A 287 6.92 1.51 14.95
C THR A 287 7.08 2.86 14.25
N THR A 288 7.59 2.87 13.01
CA THR A 288 7.74 4.11 12.24
C THR A 288 6.40 4.80 12.00
N PHE A 289 5.34 4.02 11.75
CA PHE A 289 3.98 4.57 11.61
C PHE A 289 3.51 5.23 12.92
N ASN A 290 3.70 4.57 14.07
CA ASN A 290 3.29 5.10 15.37
C ASN A 290 4.07 6.38 15.72
N GLU A 291 5.39 6.41 15.48
CA GLU A 291 6.22 7.60 15.67
C GLU A 291 5.74 8.77 14.81
N MET A 292 5.42 8.52 13.54
CA MET A 292 4.86 9.52 12.63
C MET A 292 3.51 10.03 13.13
N SER A 293 2.60 9.13 13.54
CA SER A 293 1.26 9.48 14.05
C SER A 293 1.33 10.42 15.27
N VAL A 294 2.19 10.09 16.25
CA VAL A 294 2.40 10.91 17.44
C VAL A 294 3.05 12.25 17.10
N LYS A 295 4.07 12.25 16.23
CA LYS A 295 4.77 13.47 15.84
C LYS A 295 3.85 14.46 15.12
N VAL A 296 3.01 13.98 14.21
CA VAL A 296 2.03 14.83 13.49
C VAL A 296 1.01 15.44 14.45
N CYS A 297 0.52 14.68 15.44
CA CYS A 297 -0.36 15.21 16.49
C CYS A 297 0.33 16.33 17.27
N HIS A 298 1.55 16.09 17.73
CA HIS A 298 2.30 17.08 18.50
C HIS A 298 2.62 18.35 17.69
N GLU A 299 3.00 18.22 16.41
CA GLU A 299 3.24 19.38 15.54
C GLU A 299 1.97 20.18 15.28
N ARG A 300 0.82 19.51 15.12
CA ARG A 300 -0.48 20.17 15.01
C ARG A 300 -0.82 20.94 16.30
N ASP A 301 -0.76 20.28 17.46
CA ASP A 301 -1.13 20.89 18.74
C ASP A 301 -0.25 22.11 19.03
N HIS A 302 1.04 22.01 18.71
CA HIS A 302 1.96 23.13 18.86
C HIS A 302 1.63 24.28 17.90
N LEU A 303 1.26 23.99 16.65
CA LEU A 303 0.83 25.00 15.68
C LEU A 303 -0.47 25.68 16.10
N GLU A 304 -1.45 24.92 16.60
CA GLU A 304 -2.70 25.47 17.13
C GLU A 304 -2.43 26.42 18.30
N ASP A 305 -1.63 26.01 19.29
CA ASP A 305 -1.25 26.87 20.43
C ASP A 305 -0.49 28.13 19.96
N LEU A 306 0.40 27.99 18.97
CA LEU A 306 1.15 29.13 18.43
C LEU A 306 0.23 30.10 17.66
N VAL A 307 -0.75 29.59 16.90
CA VAL A 307 -1.75 30.39 16.21
C VAL A 307 -2.63 31.11 17.23
N ASP A 308 -3.07 30.45 18.29
CA ASP A 308 -3.87 31.06 19.35
C ASP A 308 -3.09 32.17 20.06
N GLN A 309 -1.84 31.91 20.47
CA GLN A 309 -0.98 32.92 21.08
C GLN A 309 -0.73 34.13 20.17
N ARG A 310 -0.50 33.89 18.87
CA ARG A 310 -0.33 34.98 17.89
C ARG A 310 -1.61 35.76 17.66
N THR A 311 -2.75 35.09 17.62
CA THR A 311 -4.07 35.71 17.46
C THR A 311 -4.38 36.59 18.68
N GLU A 312 -4.13 36.10 19.89
CA GLU A 312 -4.27 36.90 21.11
C GLU A 312 -3.31 38.09 21.17
N ALA A 313 -2.04 37.91 20.76
CA ALA A 313 -1.06 38.99 20.74
C ALA A 313 -1.47 40.09 19.76
N LEU A 314 -1.92 39.71 18.56
CA LEU A 314 -2.44 40.63 17.55
C LEU A 314 -3.69 41.38 18.04
N LEU A 315 -4.63 40.67 18.70
CA LEU A 315 -5.81 41.30 19.27
C LEU A 315 -5.43 42.30 20.38
N ARG A 316 -4.50 41.94 21.27
CA ARG A 316 -3.99 42.84 22.31
C ARG A 316 -3.33 44.09 21.72
N GLU A 317 -2.48 43.93 20.71
CA GLU A 317 -1.82 45.05 20.03
C GLU A 317 -2.83 45.97 19.34
N LYS A 318 -3.82 45.38 18.65
CA LYS A 318 -4.92 46.12 18.04
C LYS A 318 -5.73 46.91 19.07
N PHE A 319 -6.17 46.28 20.16
CA PHE A 319 -6.92 46.96 21.22
C PHE A 319 -6.12 48.04 21.92
N PHE A 320 -4.81 47.83 22.11
CA PHE A 320 -3.93 48.84 22.68
C PHE A 320 -3.82 50.07 21.77
N ALA A 321 -3.60 49.87 20.46
CA ALA A 321 -3.54 50.97 19.49
C ALA A 321 -4.86 51.74 19.40
N GLU A 322 -6.00 51.04 19.34
CA GLU A 322 -7.34 51.67 19.36
C GLU A 322 -7.57 52.46 20.65
N SER A 323 -7.18 51.91 21.81
CA SER A 323 -7.31 52.60 23.10
C SER A 323 -6.45 53.87 23.18
N LEU A 324 -5.22 53.84 22.68
CA LEU A 324 -4.36 55.02 22.62
C LEU A 324 -4.98 56.14 21.77
N VAL A 325 -5.57 55.79 20.62
CA VAL A 325 -6.22 56.75 19.72
C VAL A 325 -7.49 57.33 20.38
N GLN A 326 -8.32 56.48 20.99
CA GLN A 326 -9.58 56.90 21.61
C GLN A 326 -9.41 57.70 22.90
N THR A 327 -8.39 57.42 23.70
CA THR A 327 -8.14 58.13 24.98
C THR A 327 -7.26 59.37 24.86
N ALA A 328 -6.70 59.64 23.68
CA ALA A 328 -5.89 60.83 23.46
C ALA A 328 -6.72 62.12 23.63
N GLN A 329 -6.28 63.04 24.50
CA GLN A 329 -6.83 64.40 24.62
C GLN A 329 -6.31 65.33 23.50
N ALA A 330 -6.19 64.79 22.31
CA ALA A 330 -5.86 65.50 21.09
C ALA A 330 -6.75 64.92 20.00
N ILE A 331 -7.18 65.75 19.07
CA ILE A 331 -7.94 65.31 17.90
C ILE A 331 -7.02 64.41 17.10
N VAL A 332 -7.45 63.19 16.82
CA VAL A 332 -6.80 62.32 15.84
C VAL A 332 -7.76 62.19 14.68
N LEU A 333 -7.38 62.65 13.50
CA LEU A 333 -8.21 62.67 12.30
C LEU A 333 -7.44 61.99 11.15
N VAL A 334 -8.14 61.15 10.40
CA VAL A 334 -7.62 60.51 9.19
C VAL A 334 -8.49 60.94 8.02
N LEU A 335 -7.86 61.55 7.02
CA LEU A 335 -8.47 61.91 5.75
C LEU A 335 -7.93 61.01 4.64
N ASP A 336 -8.75 60.71 3.64
CA ASP A 336 -8.27 60.07 2.41
C ASP A 336 -7.55 61.08 1.49
N THR A 337 -7.08 60.62 0.32
CA THR A 337 -6.37 61.47 -0.66
C THR A 337 -7.24 62.57 -1.27
N THR A 338 -8.56 62.52 -1.10
CA THR A 338 -9.51 63.53 -1.59
C THR A 338 -9.92 64.54 -0.52
N GLY A 339 -9.55 64.28 0.74
CA GLY A 339 -9.92 65.09 1.89
C GLY A 339 -11.27 64.71 2.51
N CYS A 340 -11.76 63.50 2.24
CA CYS A 340 -12.93 62.94 2.92
C CYS A 340 -12.52 62.28 4.24
N ILE A 341 -13.41 62.35 5.24
CA ILE A 341 -13.15 61.84 6.58
C ILE A 341 -13.21 60.32 6.59
N VAL A 342 -12.08 59.67 6.87
CA VAL A 342 -12.00 58.21 7.01
C VAL A 342 -12.31 57.80 8.44
N SER A 343 -11.72 58.49 9.41
CA SER A 343 -11.89 58.23 10.84
C SER A 343 -11.40 59.43 11.66
N PHE A 344 -11.89 59.54 12.89
CA PHE A 344 -11.39 60.44 13.92
C PHE A 344 -11.77 59.89 15.32
N ASN A 345 -11.06 60.33 16.36
CA ASN A 345 -11.22 59.79 17.71
C ASN A 345 -12.35 60.45 18.52
N GLN A 346 -12.73 59.82 19.64
CA GLN A 346 -13.77 60.28 20.56
C GLN A 346 -13.59 61.74 21.01
N TYR A 347 -12.35 62.18 21.27
CA TYR A 347 -12.08 63.55 21.67
C TYR A 347 -12.57 64.60 20.65
N MET A 348 -12.48 64.27 19.36
CA MET A 348 -13.00 65.15 18.32
C MET A 348 -14.53 65.11 18.22
N GLU A 349 -15.18 64.00 18.57
CA GLU A 349 -16.63 63.97 18.74
C GLU A 349 -17.08 64.89 19.88
N GLU A 350 -16.34 64.89 21.00
CA GLU A 350 -16.62 65.73 22.18
C GLU A 350 -16.44 67.23 21.88
N ILE A 351 -15.36 67.61 21.17
CA ILE A 351 -15.12 69.01 20.79
C ILE A 351 -16.14 69.49 19.75
N SER A 352 -16.34 68.68 18.70
CA SER A 352 -17.08 69.14 17.53
C SER A 352 -18.58 68.96 17.63
N GLY A 353 -19.05 68.04 18.47
CA GLY A 353 -20.45 67.67 18.63
C GLY A 353 -21.00 66.77 17.51
N TYR A 354 -20.14 66.29 16.60
CA TYR A 354 -20.49 65.33 15.55
C TYR A 354 -20.01 63.93 15.92
N ARG A 355 -20.85 62.92 15.70
CA ARG A 355 -20.41 61.52 15.75
C ARG A 355 -19.79 61.10 14.43
N LEU A 356 -18.89 60.10 14.46
CA LEU A 356 -18.25 59.62 13.25
C LEU A 356 -19.19 59.06 12.21
N GLU A 357 -20.21 58.34 12.64
CA GLU A 357 -21.19 57.80 11.70
C GLU A 357 -21.96 58.91 10.96
N GLU A 358 -22.01 60.14 11.50
CA GLU A 358 -22.69 61.28 10.86
C GLU A 358 -21.83 61.95 9.78
N VAL A 359 -20.50 61.86 9.85
CA VAL A 359 -19.57 62.64 9.01
C VAL A 359 -18.56 61.79 8.24
N GLN A 360 -18.51 60.49 8.48
CA GLN A 360 -17.64 59.58 7.73
C GLN A 360 -17.94 59.64 6.23
N GLY A 361 -16.88 59.73 5.42
CA GLY A 361 -16.95 59.88 3.97
C GLY A 361 -17.37 61.27 3.49
N LYS A 362 -17.71 62.22 4.39
CA LYS A 362 -17.98 63.61 4.01
C LYS A 362 -16.67 64.40 3.87
N ASP A 363 -16.75 65.46 3.09
CA ASP A 363 -15.64 66.38 2.85
C ASP A 363 -15.33 67.21 4.12
N TRP A 364 -14.09 67.08 4.62
CA TRP A 364 -13.64 67.75 5.84
C TRP A 364 -13.82 69.27 5.78
N PHE A 365 -13.45 69.89 4.66
CA PHE A 365 -13.41 71.34 4.52
C PHE A 365 -14.80 71.97 4.55
N SER A 366 -15.78 71.34 3.91
CA SER A 366 -17.16 71.83 3.93
C SER A 366 -17.85 71.60 5.28
N THR A 367 -17.43 70.56 6.02
CA THR A 367 -18.09 70.14 7.26
C THR A 367 -17.58 70.90 8.48
N PHE A 368 -16.25 71.00 8.64
CA PHE A 368 -15.64 71.50 9.88
C PHE A 368 -14.94 72.85 9.73
N LEU A 369 -14.82 73.45 8.54
CA LEU A 369 -14.12 74.75 8.39
C LEU A 369 -15.08 75.90 8.06
N PRO A 370 -14.83 77.11 8.61
CA PRO A 370 -15.57 78.32 8.22
C PRO A 370 -15.39 78.63 6.73
N GLU A 371 -16.41 79.18 6.08
CA GLU A 371 -16.39 79.44 4.62
C GLU A 371 -15.19 80.27 4.15
N ARG A 372 -14.75 81.23 4.97
CA ARG A 372 -13.60 82.10 4.69
C ARG A 372 -12.27 81.35 4.60
N ASP A 373 -12.15 80.21 5.26
CA ASP A 373 -10.89 79.46 5.41
C ASP A 373 -10.82 78.21 4.50
N ARG A 374 -11.95 77.72 3.99
CA ARG A 374 -12.05 76.49 3.18
C ARG A 374 -11.08 76.44 2.00
N LYS A 375 -10.98 77.54 1.23
CA LYS A 375 -10.12 77.58 0.02
C LYS A 375 -8.63 77.51 0.40
N ARG A 376 -8.20 78.34 1.35
CA ARG A 376 -6.81 78.40 1.83
C ARG A 376 -6.36 77.04 2.38
N ILE A 377 -7.18 76.43 3.24
CA ILE A 377 -6.82 75.17 3.90
C ILE A 377 -6.86 73.99 2.92
N ARG A 378 -7.79 73.97 1.94
CA ARG A 378 -7.80 72.94 0.88
C ARG A 378 -6.55 73.00 0.00
N GLU A 379 -6.09 74.19 -0.35
CA GLU A 379 -4.83 74.36 -1.10
C GLU A 379 -3.62 73.89 -0.29
N SER A 380 -3.60 74.15 1.03
CA SER A 380 -2.57 73.62 1.93
C SER A 380 -2.61 72.09 2.02
N PHE A 381 -3.79 71.49 2.11
CA PHE A 381 -3.96 70.03 2.11
C PHE A 381 -3.41 69.39 0.84
N LEU A 382 -3.77 69.92 -0.34
CA LEU A 382 -3.28 69.40 -1.63
C LEU A 382 -1.75 69.49 -1.77
N LYS A 383 -1.13 70.50 -1.16
CA LYS A 383 0.33 70.61 -1.06
C LYS A 383 0.92 69.62 -0.04
N ALA A 384 0.25 69.38 1.08
CA ALA A 384 0.69 68.44 2.11
C ALA A 384 0.60 66.97 1.66
N THR A 385 -0.36 66.63 0.78
CA THR A 385 -0.45 65.31 0.13
C THR A 385 0.71 65.02 -0.84
N ALA A 386 1.58 66.01 -1.12
CA ALA A 386 2.78 65.87 -1.95
C ALA A 386 4.09 65.71 -1.14
N ASP A 387 4.01 65.14 0.08
CA ASP A 387 5.13 64.74 0.96
C ASP A 387 5.70 65.84 1.89
N ILE A 388 4.81 66.58 2.57
CA ILE A 388 5.20 67.67 3.49
C ILE A 388 4.60 67.44 4.90
N GLN A 389 5.42 67.62 5.94
CA GLN A 389 4.93 67.80 7.32
C GLN A 389 4.57 69.28 7.55
N THR A 390 3.32 69.56 7.86
CA THR A 390 2.89 70.86 8.40
C THR A 390 3.02 70.82 9.93
N ARG A 391 3.51 71.92 10.53
CA ARG A 391 3.65 72.03 12.00
C ARG A 391 3.09 73.35 12.50
N GLY A 392 2.15 73.29 13.44
CA GLY A 392 1.73 74.43 14.25
C GLY A 392 0.82 75.42 13.54
N ASN A 393 0.15 75.02 12.47
CA ASN A 393 -0.87 75.87 11.84
C ASN A 393 -2.11 75.90 12.73
N VAL A 394 -2.54 77.09 13.14
CA VAL A 394 -3.78 77.25 13.91
C VAL A 394 -4.90 77.59 12.95
N ASP A 395 -5.81 76.63 12.75
CA ASP A 395 -6.97 76.78 11.88
C ASP A 395 -8.24 76.49 12.69
N PRO A 396 -9.27 77.36 12.61
CA PRO A 396 -10.50 77.16 13.37
C PRO A 396 -11.32 76.02 12.78
N ILE A 397 -11.92 75.22 13.66
CA ILE A 397 -13.03 74.34 13.30
C ILE A 397 -14.37 74.92 13.74
N VAL A 398 -15.43 74.61 13.00
CA VAL A 398 -16.81 74.95 13.32
C VAL A 398 -17.48 73.71 13.90
N THR A 399 -17.98 73.84 15.12
CA THR A 399 -18.74 72.80 15.81
C THR A 399 -20.19 72.76 15.31
N LYS A 400 -20.92 71.69 15.64
CA LYS A 400 -22.33 71.49 15.26
C LYS A 400 -23.26 72.61 15.76
N ASP A 401 -22.94 73.21 16.90
CA ASP A 401 -23.66 74.36 17.48
C ASP A 401 -23.17 75.73 16.98
N GLY A 402 -22.28 75.76 15.97
CA GLY A 402 -21.83 76.96 15.29
C GLY A 402 -20.73 77.74 16.01
N ARG A 403 -20.13 77.18 17.06
CA ARG A 403 -18.96 77.78 17.72
C ARG A 403 -17.70 77.52 16.90
N GLU A 404 -16.79 78.48 16.92
CA GLU A 404 -15.45 78.31 16.37
C GLU A 404 -14.48 77.92 17.49
N VAL A 405 -13.71 76.86 17.26
CA VAL A 405 -12.67 76.36 18.17
C VAL A 405 -11.34 76.43 17.43
N ASP A 406 -10.36 77.12 18.00
CA ASP A 406 -9.03 77.27 17.41
C ASP A 406 -8.23 75.99 17.64
N ILE A 407 -7.93 75.25 16.57
CA ILE A 407 -7.15 74.01 16.64
C ILE A 407 -5.78 74.22 16.01
N GLU A 408 -4.74 73.86 16.76
CA GLU A 408 -3.37 73.78 16.27
C GLU A 408 -3.11 72.39 15.67
N TRP A 409 -2.84 72.33 14.37
CA TRP A 409 -2.73 71.08 13.60
C TRP A 409 -1.29 70.65 13.33
N TYR A 410 -1.10 69.33 13.37
CA TYR A 410 0.12 68.61 13.04
C TYR A 410 -0.22 67.48 12.08
N ASP A 411 0.14 67.65 10.81
CA ASP A 411 -0.26 66.69 9.78
C ASP A 411 0.92 65.86 9.29
N LYS A 412 0.65 64.58 9.05
CA LYS A 412 1.59 63.62 8.48
C LYS A 412 0.91 62.79 7.41
N THR A 413 1.52 62.75 6.23
CA THR A 413 1.07 61.93 5.11
C THR A 413 1.15 60.43 5.46
N LEU A 414 0.08 59.69 5.21
CA LEU A 414 0.05 58.22 5.30
C LEU A 414 0.45 57.63 3.95
N LYS A 415 1.29 56.59 3.97
CA LYS A 415 1.77 55.89 2.77
C LYS A 415 1.52 54.39 2.90
N ASP A 416 1.25 53.72 1.78
CA ASP A 416 1.21 52.25 1.71
C ASP A 416 2.64 51.65 1.72
N GLU A 417 2.73 50.31 1.73
CA GLU A 417 4.01 49.59 1.70
C GLU A 417 4.83 49.86 0.42
N GLN A 418 4.18 50.33 -0.65
CA GLN A 418 4.81 50.68 -1.92
C GLN A 418 5.23 52.17 -1.98
N GLY A 419 4.95 52.94 -0.92
CA GLY A 419 5.30 54.34 -0.80
C GLY A 419 4.29 55.32 -1.42
N ASN A 420 3.14 54.85 -1.91
CA ASN A 420 2.09 55.73 -2.44
C ASN A 420 1.31 56.36 -1.30
N VAL A 421 0.93 57.63 -1.48
CA VAL A 421 0.13 58.36 -0.49
C VAL A 421 -1.29 57.80 -0.42
N THR A 422 -1.69 57.32 0.75
CA THR A 422 -3.02 56.76 1.02
C THR A 422 -3.95 57.73 1.74
N GLY A 423 -3.41 58.78 2.35
CA GLY A 423 -4.20 59.78 3.07
C GLY A 423 -3.35 60.70 3.93
N LEU A 424 -4.00 61.36 4.89
CA LEU A 424 -3.40 62.29 5.82
C LEU A 424 -3.84 61.96 7.25
N LEU A 425 -2.89 61.81 8.16
CA LEU A 425 -3.12 61.76 9.61
C LEU A 425 -2.88 63.15 10.19
N SER A 426 -3.92 63.73 10.78
CA SER A 426 -3.91 65.05 11.40
C SER A 426 -4.10 64.92 12.90
N ILE A 427 -3.18 65.49 13.67
CA ILE A 427 -3.30 65.61 15.13
C ILE A 427 -3.61 67.07 15.46
N GLY A 428 -4.74 67.33 16.11
CA GLY A 428 -5.21 68.67 16.45
C GLY A 428 -5.24 68.92 17.96
N GLN A 429 -4.72 70.06 18.41
CA GLN A 429 -4.79 70.49 19.81
C GLN A 429 -5.67 71.74 19.96
N ASP A 430 -6.65 71.72 20.86
CA ASP A 430 -7.44 72.91 21.17
C ASP A 430 -6.58 73.95 21.91
N VAL A 431 -6.42 75.12 21.30
CA VAL A 431 -5.66 76.26 21.83
C VAL A 431 -6.55 77.47 22.11
N THR A 432 -7.88 77.31 22.06
CA THR A 432 -8.86 78.37 22.23
C THR A 432 -8.69 79.10 23.56
N SER A 433 -8.58 78.34 24.66
CA SER A 433 -8.42 78.90 26.01
C SER A 433 -7.11 79.67 26.15
N ARG A 434 -6.02 79.13 25.58
CA ARG A 434 -4.70 79.78 25.57
C ARG A 434 -4.73 81.11 24.81
N LYS A 435 -5.29 81.12 23.60
CA LYS A 435 -5.41 82.35 22.79
C LYS A 435 -6.32 83.39 23.43
N ARG A 436 -7.43 82.99 24.05
CA ARG A 436 -8.32 83.91 24.78
C ARG A 436 -7.60 84.53 25.98
N ALA A 437 -6.81 83.76 26.73
CA ALA A 437 -6.02 84.27 27.84
C ALA A 437 -4.92 85.23 27.38
N GLU A 438 -4.18 84.90 26.31
CA GLU A 438 -3.17 85.78 25.73
C GLU A 438 -3.78 87.10 25.22
N LYS A 439 -4.95 87.03 24.56
CA LYS A 439 -5.67 88.22 24.10
C LYS A 439 -6.17 89.08 25.26
N ALA A 440 -6.78 88.47 26.29
CA ALA A 440 -7.27 89.19 27.47
C ALA A 440 -6.12 89.83 28.26
N LEU A 441 -4.97 89.14 28.38
CA LEU A 441 -3.77 89.68 29.00
C LEU A 441 -3.27 90.90 28.24
N ARG A 442 -3.15 90.80 26.90
CA ARG A 442 -2.72 91.91 26.05
C ARG A 442 -3.67 93.12 26.12
N GLU A 443 -4.99 92.89 26.08
CA GLU A 443 -6.00 93.94 26.22
C GLU A 443 -5.94 94.61 27.61
N SER A 444 -5.68 93.84 28.67
CA SER A 444 -5.49 94.37 30.03
C SER A 444 -4.22 95.20 30.16
N GLU A 445 -3.09 94.75 29.59
CA GLU A 445 -1.82 95.48 29.58
C GLU A 445 -1.93 96.80 28.81
N GLU A 446 -2.53 96.78 27.62
CA GLU A 446 -2.77 97.99 26.83
C GLU A 446 -3.69 98.96 27.57
N ARG A 447 -4.76 98.47 28.20
CA ARG A 447 -5.68 99.31 28.99
C ARG A 447 -5.03 99.93 30.22
N LEU A 448 -4.25 99.16 30.99
CA LEU A 448 -3.50 99.68 32.15
C LEU A 448 -2.49 100.74 31.70
N ARG A 449 -1.77 100.49 30.60
CA ARG A 449 -0.83 101.46 30.03
C ARG A 449 -1.52 102.77 29.67
N THR A 450 -2.68 102.72 28.98
CA THR A 450 -3.43 103.93 28.64
C THR A 450 -3.92 104.71 29.87
N ILE A 451 -4.41 104.01 30.90
CA ILE A 451 -4.86 104.66 32.14
C ILE A 451 -3.70 105.35 32.86
N ILE A 452 -2.56 104.66 33.00
CA ILE A 452 -1.38 105.20 33.67
C ILE A 452 -0.86 106.44 32.94
N GLU A 453 -0.76 106.39 31.61
CA GLU A 453 -0.26 107.51 30.80
C GLU A 453 -1.22 108.71 30.76
N ALA A 454 -2.54 108.47 30.80
CA ALA A 454 -3.55 109.53 30.77
C ALA A 454 -3.87 110.13 32.15
N SER A 455 -3.31 109.59 33.24
CA SER A 455 -3.52 110.10 34.59
C SER A 455 -2.90 111.49 34.77
N LEU A 456 -3.67 112.41 35.36
CA LEU A 456 -3.22 113.76 35.72
C LEU A 456 -2.36 113.79 36.99
N ASP A 457 -2.46 112.74 37.83
CA ASP A 457 -1.57 112.57 38.98
C ASP A 457 -0.27 111.89 38.54
N ALA A 458 0.85 112.35 39.10
CA ALA A 458 2.16 111.74 38.90
C ALA A 458 2.19 110.31 39.46
N ILE A 459 2.26 109.32 38.57
CA ILE A 459 2.37 107.90 38.93
C ILE A 459 3.80 107.46 38.71
N ILE A 460 4.41 106.99 39.79
CA ILE A 460 5.78 106.54 39.84
C ILE A 460 5.81 105.18 40.54
N ALA A 461 6.49 104.21 39.94
CA ALA A 461 6.76 102.94 40.61
C ALA A 461 8.26 102.67 40.66
N VAL A 462 8.70 102.03 41.74
CA VAL A 462 10.09 101.60 41.94
C VAL A 462 10.15 100.09 42.08
N ASN A 463 11.25 99.47 41.64
CA ASN A 463 11.51 98.06 41.90
C ASN A 463 12.08 97.84 43.32
N ALA A 464 12.37 96.57 43.65
CA ALA A 464 12.91 96.17 44.94
C ALA A 464 14.28 96.82 45.25
N GLU A 465 15.03 97.20 44.21
CA GLU A 465 16.32 97.89 44.29
C GLU A 465 16.17 99.43 44.38
N GLY A 466 14.95 99.95 44.49
CA GLY A 466 14.67 101.38 44.62
C GLY A 466 14.84 102.19 43.33
N ARG A 467 14.88 101.54 42.16
CA ARG A 467 14.98 102.18 40.85
C ARG A 467 13.62 102.39 40.22
N LEU A 468 13.42 103.51 39.55
CA LEU A 468 12.17 103.87 38.87
C LEU A 468 11.89 102.91 37.71
N VAL A 469 10.75 102.22 37.74
CA VAL A 469 10.28 101.28 36.68
C VAL A 469 9.02 101.76 35.96
N LEU A 470 8.36 102.78 36.51
CA LEU A 470 7.22 103.45 35.88
C LEU A 470 7.31 104.93 36.18
N PHE A 471 7.14 105.74 35.13
CA PHE A 471 7.12 107.20 35.21
C PHE A 471 6.16 107.70 34.12
N ASN A 472 4.95 108.13 34.51
CA ASN A 472 3.90 108.50 33.56
C ASN A 472 4.02 109.96 33.08
N GLY A 473 3.16 110.36 32.14
CA GLY A 473 3.04 111.74 31.63
C GLY A 473 3.09 112.82 32.72
N ALA A 474 2.19 112.76 33.70
CA ALA A 474 2.13 113.74 34.78
C ALA A 474 3.36 113.77 35.69
N ALA A 475 4.05 112.64 35.89
CA ALA A 475 5.30 112.60 36.64
C ALA A 475 6.44 113.33 35.90
N GLN A 476 6.47 113.24 34.57
CA GLN A 476 7.40 114.01 33.76
C GLN A 476 7.14 115.52 33.89
N GLU A 477 5.87 115.93 33.89
CA GLU A 477 5.49 117.34 34.10
C GLU A 477 5.82 117.83 35.51
N LEU A 478 5.56 117.02 36.54
CA LEU A 478 5.77 117.43 37.93
C LEU A 478 7.25 117.54 38.31
N PHE A 479 8.04 116.54 37.95
CA PHE A 479 9.46 116.45 38.33
C PHE A 479 10.43 116.92 37.26
N GLN A 480 9.93 117.36 36.09
CA GLN A 480 10.71 117.94 34.99
C GLN A 480 11.82 117.02 34.43
N TYR A 481 11.64 115.70 34.58
CA TYR A 481 12.47 114.67 33.94
C TYR A 481 11.68 113.99 32.83
N SER A 482 12.31 113.68 31.71
CA SER A 482 11.67 112.77 30.75
C SER A 482 11.61 111.35 31.32
N LYS A 483 10.64 110.56 30.85
CA LYS A 483 10.45 109.15 31.24
C LYS A 483 11.70 108.34 30.93
N GLU A 484 12.37 108.63 29.82
CA GLU A 484 13.59 107.94 29.40
C GLU A 484 14.77 108.26 30.32
N GLU A 485 14.87 109.50 30.84
CA GLU A 485 15.88 109.89 31.81
C GLU A 485 15.59 109.35 33.21
N ALA A 486 14.31 109.28 33.60
CA ALA A 486 13.89 108.86 34.93
C ALA A 486 13.92 107.33 35.11
N LEU A 487 13.53 106.55 34.09
CA LEU A 487 13.48 105.09 34.19
C LEU A 487 14.88 104.50 34.48
N ASN A 488 14.92 103.49 35.35
CA ASN A 488 16.09 102.83 35.90
C ASN A 488 17.03 103.68 36.77
N GLN A 489 16.71 104.95 37.04
CA GLN A 489 17.45 105.77 38.01
C GLN A 489 16.99 105.49 39.46
N PRO A 490 17.84 105.72 40.47
CA PRO A 490 17.43 105.64 41.88
C PRO A 490 16.33 106.67 42.19
N ALA A 491 15.31 106.29 42.96
CA ALA A 491 14.20 107.20 43.30
C ALA A 491 14.63 108.51 43.99
N ASP A 492 15.80 108.50 44.63
CA ASP A 492 16.42 109.66 45.30
C ASP A 492 16.64 110.87 44.38
N ILE A 493 16.69 110.67 43.05
CA ILE A 493 16.81 111.79 42.09
C ILE A 493 15.63 112.76 42.19
N LEU A 494 14.46 112.28 42.61
CA LEU A 494 13.21 113.06 42.71
C LEU A 494 13.11 113.87 44.00
N LEU A 495 13.94 113.56 45.01
CA LEU A 495 13.89 114.16 46.35
C LEU A 495 14.87 115.34 46.52
N ARG A 496 15.64 115.69 45.49
CA ARG A 496 16.87 116.49 45.66
C ARG A 496 16.71 118.02 45.66
N GLU A 497 15.51 118.57 45.46
CA GLU A 497 15.33 120.04 45.39
C GLU A 497 14.55 120.73 46.53
N GLU A 498 13.92 120.03 47.48
CA GLU A 498 13.12 120.71 48.54
C GLU A 498 13.36 120.36 50.01
N ILE A 499 14.27 119.45 50.38
CA ILE A 499 14.61 119.20 51.80
C ILE A 499 15.77 120.12 52.25
N GLY A 500 15.56 121.41 52.05
CA GLY A 500 16.41 122.51 52.50
C GLY A 500 15.75 123.36 53.58
N LYS A 501 14.97 122.76 54.48
CA LYS A 501 14.49 123.25 55.80
C LYS A 501 13.41 122.28 56.29
N ILE A 502 13.29 122.09 57.61
CA ILE A 502 12.30 121.23 58.31
C ILE A 502 12.77 119.78 58.54
N HIS A 503 13.74 119.59 59.45
CA HIS A 503 13.62 118.69 60.62
C HIS A 503 14.88 118.81 61.51
N GLN A 504 15.05 119.99 62.12
CA GLN A 504 15.49 120.06 63.53
C GLN A 504 14.19 120.09 64.34
N GLU A 505 14.13 119.33 65.44
CA GLU A 505 13.00 119.12 66.36
C GLU A 505 11.99 118.02 65.99
N ARG A 506 12.37 116.75 66.16
CA ARG A 506 11.96 115.92 67.31
C ARG A 506 12.42 114.47 67.18
#